data_AF-A0A354F8K5-F1
#
_entry.id   AF-A0A354F8K5-F1
#
_cell.length_a   1.000
_cell.length_b   1.000
_cell.length_c   1.000
_cell.angle_alpha   90.00
_cell.angle_beta   90.00
_cell.angle_gamma   90.00
#
_symmetry.space_group_name_H-M   'P 1'
#
loop_
_entity.id
_entity.type
_entity.pdbx_description
1 polymer ?
#
loop_
_entity_poly.entity_id
_entity_poly.type
_entity_poly.pdbx_seq_one_letter_code
_entity_poly.pdbx_strand_id
1 'polypeptide(L)' 'MIEYDTGKPHTAHTTNLVPFIVTKKGLHLRSGIFADIAPTLLELMGIEKPAEMTGTSLILR' A
#
# COMPACT_ATOMS: atom_id res chain seq x y z
N MET A 1 -17.64 13.81 -6.93
CA MET A 1 -17.89 13.07 -5.67
C MET A 1 -18.82 13.92 -4.83
N ILE A 2 -19.87 13.35 -4.25
CA ILE A 2 -20.88 14.08 -3.46
C ILE A 2 -20.92 13.50 -2.03
N GLU A 3 -21.26 14.33 -1.06
CA GLU A 3 -21.70 13.85 0.25
C GLU A 3 -23.09 13.25 0.09
N TYR A 4 -23.28 11.98 0.45
CA TYR A 4 -24.55 11.30 0.26
C TYR A 4 -25.68 11.89 1.12
N ASP A 5 -25.32 12.47 2.27
CA ASP A 5 -26.29 13.01 3.23
C ASP A 5 -26.76 14.43 2.86
N THR A 6 -25.89 15.23 2.23
CA THR A 6 -26.15 16.67 1.96
C THR A 6 -26.29 16.98 0.46
N GLY A 7 -25.85 16.08 -0.42
CA GLY A 7 -25.78 16.29 -1.87
C GLY A 7 -24.73 17.31 -2.31
N LYS A 8 -23.94 17.86 -1.40
CA LYS A 8 -22.91 18.87 -1.70
C LYS A 8 -21.64 18.23 -2.27
N PRO A 9 -20.79 19.01 -2.97
CA PRO A 9 -19.47 18.54 -3.38
C PRO A 9 -18.65 18.03 -2.19
N HIS A 10 -18.10 16.82 -2.32
CA HIS A 10 -17.21 16.26 -1.30
C HIS A 10 -15.78 16.73 -1.54
N THR A 11 -15.16 17.37 -0.54
CA THR A 11 -13.83 18.00 -0.63
C THR A 11 -12.78 17.40 0.31
N ALA A 12 -13.16 16.45 1.17
CA ALA A 12 -12.24 15.79 2.09
C ALA A 12 -11.63 14.51 1.49
N HIS A 13 -10.67 13.91 2.20
CA HIS A 13 -10.13 12.60 1.86
C HIS A 13 -11.15 11.48 2.07
N THR A 14 -10.92 10.34 1.41
CA THR A 14 -11.76 9.14 1.53
C THR A 14 -11.04 8.05 2.32
N THR A 15 -11.78 7.13 2.92
CA THR A 15 -11.24 5.91 3.54
C THR A 15 -11.13 4.72 2.56
N ASN A 16 -11.35 4.97 1.26
CA ASN A 16 -11.26 3.96 0.23
C ASN A 16 -9.86 3.34 0.17
N LEU A 17 -9.80 2.08 -0.23
CA LEU A 17 -8.54 1.41 -0.53
C LEU A 17 -7.83 2.11 -1.69
N VAL A 18 -6.50 2.04 -1.66
CA VAL A 18 -5.63 2.60 -2.70
C VAL A 18 -5.09 1.51 -3.61
N PRO A 19 -4.92 1.76 -4.92
CA PRO A 19 -4.21 0.85 -5.79
C PRO A 19 -2.72 0.83 -5.44
N PHE A 20 -2.10 -0.34 -5.50
CA PHE A 20 -0.67 -0.52 -5.34
C PHE A 20 -0.15 -1.43 -6.45
N ILE A 21 0.87 -1.00 -7.19
CA ILE A 21 1.36 -1.69 -8.39
C ILE A 21 2.88 -1.82 -8.31
N VAL A 22 3.38 -3.03 -8.50
CA VAL A 22 4.81 -3.31 -8.68
C VAL A 22 5.05 -3.68 -10.14
N THR A 23 5.86 -2.90 -10.85
CA THR A 23 6.13 -3.08 -12.29
C THR A 23 7.21 -4.13 -12.56
N LYS A 24 7.14 -5.28 -11.86
CA LYS A 24 8.02 -6.43 -12.02
C LYS A 24 7.17 -7.68 -12.22
N LYS A 25 7.42 -8.41 -13.31
CA LYS A 25 6.68 -9.63 -13.65
C LYS A 25 7.00 -10.77 -12.69
N GLY A 26 6.07 -11.72 -12.57
CA GLY A 26 6.26 -12.96 -11.80
C GLY A 26 6.11 -12.81 -10.29
N LEU A 27 5.60 -11.68 -9.80
CA LEU A 27 5.33 -11.45 -8.38
C LEU A 27 3.83 -11.53 -8.10
N HIS A 28 3.49 -12.07 -6.93
CA HIS A 28 2.16 -12.00 -6.36
C HIS A 28 2.20 -11.12 -5.12
N LEU A 29 1.21 -10.24 -4.95
CA LEU A 29 1.13 -9.31 -3.83
C LEU A 29 -0.06 -9.67 -2.94
N ARG A 30 0.12 -9.58 -1.62
CA ARG A 30 -0.99 -9.60 -0.66
C ARG A 30 -1.59 -8.20 -0.48
N SER A 31 -2.80 -8.14 0.07
CA SER A 31 -3.32 -6.91 0.64
C SER A 31 -2.48 -6.48 1.86
N GLY A 32 -2.37 -5.18 2.09
CA GLY A 32 -1.65 -4.66 3.24
C GLY A 32 -1.90 -3.19 3.52
N ILE A 33 -0.99 -2.59 4.27
CA ILE A 33 -1.10 -1.23 4.79
C ILE A 33 0.06 -0.35 4.31
N PHE A 34 -0.03 0.95 4.55
CA PHE A 34 1.01 1.90 4.12
C PHE A 34 2.40 1.57 4.67
N ALA A 35 2.50 1.04 5.90
CA ALA A 35 3.76 0.64 6.52
C ALA A 35 4.47 -0.53 5.80
N ASP A 36 3.77 -1.27 4.94
CA ASP A 36 4.32 -2.41 4.21
C ASP A 36 5.12 -1.98 2.96
N ILE A 37 4.99 -0.73 2.51
CA ILE A 37 5.61 -0.23 1.27
C ILE A 37 7.14 -0.23 1.37
N ALA A 38 7.70 0.35 2.44
CA ALA A 38 9.15 0.43 2.60
C ALA A 38 9.82 -0.96 2.72
N PRO A 39 9.31 -1.90 3.54
CA PRO A 39 9.78 -3.30 3.53
C PRO A 39 9.72 -3.97 2.16
N THR A 40 8.64 -3.73 1.40
CA THR A 40 8.49 -4.27 0.03
C THR A 40 9.57 -3.74 -0.91
N LEU A 41 9.89 -2.44 -0.81
CA LEU A 41 10.95 -1.83 -1.60
C LEU A 41 12.33 -2.40 -1.25
N LEU A 42 12.62 -2.56 0.04
CA LEU A 42 13.89 -3.16 0.49
C LEU A 42 14.07 -4.58 -0.05
N GLU A 43 13.01 -5.41 -0.02
CA GLU A 43 13.05 -6.75 -0.59
C GLU A 43 13.31 -6.73 -2.10
N LEU A 44 12.68 -5.81 -2.86
CA LEU A 44 12.94 -5.65 -4.29
C LEU A 44 14.38 -5.23 -4.59
N MET A 45 15.00 -4.47 -3.70
CA MET A 45 16.40 -4.03 -3.80
C MET A 45 17.40 -5.06 -3.27
N GLY A 46 16.93 -6.14 -2.63
CA GLY A 46 17.81 -7.13 -1.98
C GLY A 46 18.49 -6.60 -0.71
N ILE A 47 17.90 -5.61 -0.04
CA ILE A 47 18.42 -5.00 1.18
C ILE A 47 17.69 -5.61 2.39
N GLU A 48 18.44 -5.90 3.46
CA GLU A 48 17.86 -6.41 4.70
C GLU A 48 16.96 -5.38 5.37
N LYS A 49 15.78 -5.83 5.82
CA LYS A 49 14.82 -4.97 6.53
C LYS A 49 15.32 -4.75 7.98
N PRO A 50 15.49 -3.51 8.45
CA PRO A 50 15.88 -3.23 9.83
C PRO A 50 14.78 -3.66 10.82
N ALA A 51 15.18 -3.95 12.07
CA ALA A 51 14.30 -4.50 13.10
C ALA A 51 13.19 -3.52 13.54
N GLU A 52 13.46 -2.22 13.45
CA GLU A 52 12.53 -1.14 13.80
C GLU A 52 11.37 -1.02 12.80
N MET A 53 11.53 -1.53 11.57
CA MET A 53 10.44 -1.57 10.60
C MET A 53 9.46 -2.68 10.94
N THR A 54 8.34 -2.30 11.53
CA THR A 54 7.26 -3.24 11.92
C THR A 54 6.43 -3.73 10.73
N GLY A 55 6.43 -3.00 9.61
CA GLY A 55 5.78 -3.42 8.37
C GLY A 55 6.36 -4.71 7.80
N THR A 56 5.57 -5.39 6.98
CA THR A 56 5.97 -6.64 6.32
C THR A 56 5.85 -6.47 4.82
N SER A 57 6.77 -7.03 4.04
CA SER A 57 6.67 -6.96 2.58
C SER A 57 5.32 -7.46 2.06
N LEU A 58 4.86 -6.86 0.97
CA LEU A 58 3.64 -7.25 0.26
C LEU A 58 3.89 -8.40 -0.71
N ILE A 59 5.15 -8.72 -1.04
CA ILE A 59 5.49 -9.81 -1.96
C ILE A 59 5.26 -11.16 -1.27
N LEU A 60 4.47 -12.02 -1.92
CA LEU A 60 4.29 -13.40 -1.51
C LEU A 60 5.48 -14.24 -2.00
N ARG A 61 5.98 -15.10 -1.12
CA ARG A 61 7.02 -16.09 -1.42
C ARG A 61 6.42 -17.37 -1.96
#